data_AF-A0AAV1PR35-F1
#
_entry.id   AF-A0AAV1PR35-F1
#
_cell.length_a   1.000
_cell.length_b   1.000
_cell.length_c   1.000
_cell.angle_alpha   90.00
_cell.angle_beta   90.00
_cell.angle_gamma   90.00
#
_symmetry.space_group_name_H-M   'P 1'
#
loop_
_entity.id
_entity.type
_entity.pdbx_description
1 polymer ?
#
loop_
_entity_poly.entity_id
_entity_poly.type
_entity_poly.pdbx_seq_one_letter_code
_entity_poly.pdbx_strand_id
1 'polypeptide(L)'
;MGIYLAALILLSFLLWIKSIFHRHRLTLLKSLKRVTNMTSETDGADVTALLVTAHPDDECMFFAPTVIRLVELKARVHVLCLSEGNYYNQGARRKQELLDSCAVLGIPASRVTITDHKNLPDDPKAEWSVSLVSSVIAKHIRALSVNMVLTFDGRGVSGHANHTAIYKAVRLLFALLGDCWPPEEIHLLLGASPQLAAALLSLLHCWLRGLQASQSRHALSSLSTPVVSLPVHQLIALHVH
;
A
#
# COMPACT_ATOMS: atom_id res chain seq x y z
N MET A 1 -31.26 19.78 12.31
CA MET A 1 -29.81 20.11 12.29
C MET A 1 -28.92 18.88 12.11
N GLY A 2 -28.84 17.95 13.07
CA GLY A 2 -27.83 16.86 13.06
C GLY A 2 -27.64 16.09 11.74
N ILE A 3 -28.72 15.70 11.05
CA ILE A 3 -28.65 14.96 9.77
C ILE A 3 -27.89 15.76 8.68
N TYR A 4 -28.16 17.07 8.55
CA TYR A 4 -27.48 17.92 7.58
C TYR A 4 -25.99 18.10 7.91
N LEU A 5 -25.64 18.20 9.19
CA LEU A 5 -24.24 18.27 9.63
C LEU A 5 -23.50 16.95 9.32
N ALA A 6 -24.11 15.80 9.61
CA ALA A 6 -23.55 14.49 9.28
C ALA A 6 -23.37 14.29 7.76
N ALA A 7 -24.36 14.71 6.95
CA ALA A 7 -24.28 14.68 5.49
C ALA A 7 -23.17 15.59 4.95
N LEU A 8 -22.95 16.77 5.53
CA LEU A 8 -21.89 17.70 5.14
C LEU A 8 -20.49 17.21 5.55
N ILE A 9 -20.37 16.54 6.69
CA ILE A 9 -19.13 15.83 7.09
C ILE A 9 -18.84 14.69 6.12
N LEU A 10 -19.83 13.85 5.79
CA LEU A 10 -19.66 12.76 4.82
C LEU A 10 -19.28 13.29 3.42
N LEU A 11 -19.94 14.35 2.96
CA LEU A 11 -19.65 14.96 1.65
C LEU A 11 -18.25 15.57 1.62
N SER A 12 -17.83 16.29 2.66
CA SER A 12 -16.48 16.87 2.72
C SER A 12 -15.40 15.80 2.82
N PHE A 13 -15.62 14.70 3.55
CA PHE A 13 -14.74 13.52 3.58
C PHE A 13 -14.63 12.85 2.20
N LEU A 14 -15.74 12.65 1.48
CA LEU A 14 -15.74 12.08 0.12
C LEU A 14 -15.05 13.00 -0.90
N LEU A 15 -15.22 14.33 -0.78
CA LEU A 15 -14.51 15.32 -1.60
C LEU A 15 -13.01 15.36 -1.27
N TRP A 16 -12.63 15.18 -0.01
CA TRP A 16 -11.24 15.09 0.43
C TRP A 16 -10.56 13.82 -0.11
N ILE A 17 -11.22 12.66 -0.02
CA ILE A 17 -10.76 11.40 -0.65
C ILE A 17 -10.62 11.57 -2.16
N LYS A 18 -11.62 12.13 -2.86
CA LYS A 18 -11.50 12.43 -4.30
C LYS A 18 -10.34 13.37 -4.61
N SER A 19 -10.09 14.36 -3.76
CA SER A 19 -8.97 15.32 -3.92
C SER A 19 -7.61 14.66 -3.69
N ILE A 20 -7.49 13.75 -2.71
CA ILE A 20 -6.30 12.93 -2.50
C ILE A 20 -6.06 12.03 -3.71
N PHE A 21 -7.07 11.26 -4.14
CA PHE A 21 -6.97 10.36 -5.29
C PHE A 21 -6.62 11.12 -6.57
N HIS A 22 -7.20 12.30 -6.79
CA HIS A 22 -6.89 13.15 -7.94
C HIS A 22 -5.44 13.69 -7.88
N ARG A 23 -4.97 14.20 -6.74
CA ARG A 23 -3.57 14.62 -6.57
C ARG A 23 -2.61 13.45 -6.76
N HIS A 24 -2.89 12.29 -6.16
CA HIS A 24 -2.09 11.07 -6.32
C HIS A 24 -2.03 10.63 -7.79
N ARG A 25 -3.17 10.61 -8.49
CA ARG A 25 -3.25 10.34 -9.94
C ARG A 25 -2.42 11.34 -10.75
N LEU A 26 -2.45 12.63 -10.43
CA LEU A 26 -1.66 13.64 -11.13
C LEU A 26 -0.15 13.50 -10.87
N THR A 27 0.26 13.22 -9.63
CA THR A 27 1.67 12.93 -9.31
C THR A 27 2.13 11.66 -10.03
N LEU A 28 1.39 10.55 -9.89
CA LEU A 28 1.69 9.29 -10.58
C LEU A 28 1.75 9.47 -12.10
N LEU A 29 0.87 10.28 -12.70
CA LEU A 29 0.93 10.58 -14.15
C LEU A 29 2.12 11.45 -14.54
N LYS A 30 2.60 12.37 -13.68
CA LYS A 30 3.83 13.14 -13.93
C LYS A 30 5.08 12.27 -13.80
N SER A 31 5.13 11.49 -12.73
CA SER A 31 6.10 10.43 -12.45
C SER A 31 6.25 9.45 -13.61
N LEU A 32 5.17 8.78 -13.99
CA LEU A 32 5.16 7.83 -15.10
C LEU A 32 5.50 8.53 -16.42
N LYS A 33 5.06 9.78 -16.65
CA LYS A 33 5.51 10.55 -17.82
C LYS A 33 7.01 10.85 -17.82
N ARG A 34 7.64 11.07 -16.66
CA ARG A 34 9.09 11.28 -16.59
C ARG A 34 9.83 10.00 -16.96
N VAL A 35 9.46 8.87 -16.34
CA VAL A 35 10.01 7.55 -16.65
C VAL A 35 9.78 7.19 -18.12
N THR A 36 8.54 7.35 -18.65
CA THR A 36 8.28 7.04 -20.07
C THR A 36 8.97 7.98 -21.02
N ASN A 37 9.23 9.25 -20.65
CA ASN A 37 9.97 10.19 -21.50
C ASN A 37 11.47 9.84 -21.51
N MET A 38 12.07 9.46 -20.38
CA MET A 38 13.44 8.93 -20.36
C MET A 38 13.55 7.65 -21.22
N THR A 39 12.56 6.74 -21.15
CA THR A 39 12.54 5.57 -22.04
C THR A 39 12.12 5.88 -23.47
N SER A 40 11.58 7.07 -23.77
CA SER A 40 11.22 7.46 -25.16
C SER A 40 12.45 7.83 -25.99
N GLU A 41 13.57 8.18 -25.34
CA GLU A 41 14.88 8.31 -26.00
C GLU A 41 15.57 6.94 -26.19
N THR A 42 14.98 5.84 -25.69
CA THR A 42 15.47 4.45 -25.83
C THR A 42 14.36 3.50 -26.32
N ASP A 43 13.96 3.73 -27.57
CA ASP A 43 13.09 2.91 -28.44
C ASP A 43 12.25 1.81 -27.75
N GLY A 44 11.06 2.19 -27.29
CA GLY A 44 9.99 1.25 -26.96
C GLY A 44 10.19 0.39 -25.71
N ALA A 45 11.07 0.76 -24.78
CA ALA A 45 11.36 -0.05 -23.59
C ALA A 45 10.11 -0.39 -22.74
N ASP A 46 9.74 -1.67 -22.71
CA ASP A 46 8.58 -2.21 -22.00
C ASP A 46 8.74 -2.10 -20.47
N VAL A 47 7.85 -1.34 -19.83
CA VAL A 47 7.88 -1.09 -18.39
C VAL A 47 7.55 -2.38 -17.65
N THR A 48 8.52 -2.92 -16.94
CA THR A 48 8.48 -4.20 -16.25
C THR A 48 8.61 -3.94 -14.74
N ALA A 49 7.45 -3.88 -14.08
CA ALA A 49 7.33 -3.44 -12.70
C ALA A 49 7.20 -4.63 -11.73
N LEU A 50 7.97 -4.61 -10.65
CA LEU A 50 7.86 -5.56 -9.54
C LEU A 50 7.29 -4.87 -8.31
N LEU A 51 6.06 -5.24 -7.94
CA LEU A 51 5.47 -4.91 -6.66
C LEU A 51 5.95 -5.91 -5.61
N VAL A 52 6.56 -5.44 -4.52
CA VAL A 52 7.02 -6.28 -3.40
C VAL A 52 6.17 -5.98 -2.16
N THR A 53 5.45 -6.99 -1.68
CA THR A 53 4.58 -6.93 -0.49
C THR A 53 5.03 -7.90 0.59
N ALA A 54 4.55 -7.71 1.83
CA ALA A 54 4.80 -8.65 2.91
C ALA A 54 3.73 -9.74 2.95
N HIS A 55 2.48 -9.37 2.70
CA HIS A 55 1.29 -10.17 2.99
C HIS A 55 0.29 -10.25 1.84
N PRO A 56 -0.61 -11.26 1.83
CA PRO A 56 -1.76 -11.34 0.92
C PRO A 56 -2.93 -10.44 1.40
N ASP A 57 -2.96 -9.21 0.88
CA ASP A 57 -3.94 -8.12 1.08
C ASP A 57 -3.31 -6.75 0.76
N ASP A 58 -2.01 -6.60 1.04
CA ASP A 58 -1.20 -5.41 0.76
C ASP A 58 -1.40 -4.83 -0.65
N GLU A 59 -1.49 -5.68 -1.66
CA GLU A 59 -1.54 -5.30 -3.07
C GLU A 59 -2.82 -4.55 -3.42
N CYS A 60 -3.98 -4.98 -2.91
CA CYS A 60 -5.24 -4.29 -3.10
C CYS A 60 -5.44 -3.18 -2.07
N MET A 61 -4.94 -3.35 -0.84
CA MET A 61 -5.08 -2.35 0.22
C MET A 61 -4.27 -1.08 -0.06
N PHE A 62 -3.02 -1.20 -0.51
CA PHE A 62 -2.13 -0.04 -0.66
C PHE A 62 -1.77 0.30 -2.12
N PHE A 63 -1.72 -0.69 -3.03
CA PHE A 63 -1.14 -0.49 -4.37
C PHE A 63 -2.15 -0.51 -5.53
N ALA A 64 -3.40 -0.95 -5.33
CA ALA A 64 -4.42 -1.07 -6.39
C ALA A 64 -4.52 0.14 -7.34
N PRO A 65 -4.58 1.41 -6.88
CA PRO A 65 -4.67 2.56 -7.79
C PRO A 65 -3.47 2.70 -8.75
N THR A 66 -2.29 2.29 -8.31
CA THR A 66 -1.06 2.32 -9.12
C THR A 66 -0.94 1.08 -10.00
N VAL A 67 -1.28 -0.10 -9.48
CA VAL A 67 -1.31 -1.36 -10.25
C VAL A 67 -2.25 -1.23 -11.44
N ILE A 68 -3.50 -0.82 -11.20
CA ILE A 68 -4.50 -0.61 -12.26
C ILE A 68 -3.95 0.38 -13.30
N ARG A 69 -3.32 1.47 -12.88
CA ARG A 69 -2.77 2.47 -13.82
C ARG A 69 -1.59 1.96 -14.64
N LEU A 70 -0.76 1.07 -14.09
CA LEU A 70 0.33 0.42 -14.82
C LEU A 70 -0.22 -0.59 -15.84
N VAL A 71 -1.24 -1.37 -15.49
CA VAL A 71 -1.92 -2.31 -16.39
C VAL A 71 -2.68 -1.57 -17.51
N GLU A 72 -3.32 -0.43 -17.22
CA GLU A 72 -3.88 0.48 -18.22
C GLU A 72 -2.82 0.93 -19.24
N LEU A 73 -1.62 1.26 -18.75
CA LEU A 73 -0.44 1.66 -19.54
C LEU A 73 0.32 0.49 -20.17
N LYS A 74 -0.22 -0.74 -20.10
CA LYS A 74 0.35 -1.98 -20.67
C LYS A 74 1.67 -2.47 -20.07
N ALA A 75 2.11 -1.89 -18.96
CA ALA A 75 3.29 -2.36 -18.24
C ALA A 75 3.17 -3.82 -17.79
N ARG A 76 4.25 -4.60 -17.90
CA ARG A 76 4.36 -5.94 -17.30
C ARG A 76 4.51 -5.83 -15.79
N VAL A 77 3.38 -5.75 -15.07
CA VAL A 77 3.36 -5.82 -13.61
C VAL A 77 3.51 -7.28 -13.14
N HIS A 78 4.41 -7.48 -12.17
CA HIS A 78 4.65 -8.70 -11.41
C HIS A 78 4.47 -8.41 -9.91
N VAL A 79 4.07 -9.41 -9.13
CA VAL A 79 3.93 -9.32 -7.68
C VAL A 79 4.84 -10.34 -7.01
N LEU A 80 5.58 -9.90 -5.99
CA LEU A 80 6.35 -10.73 -5.07
C LEU A 80 5.83 -10.50 -3.66
N CYS A 81 4.98 -11.41 -3.19
CA CYS A 81 4.57 -11.47 -1.80
C CYS A 81 5.56 -12.35 -1.02
N LEU A 82 6.10 -11.83 0.07
CA LEU A 82 7.22 -12.44 0.79
C LEU A 82 6.82 -13.41 1.92
N SER A 83 5.52 -13.56 2.19
CA SER A 83 4.95 -14.56 3.09
C SER A 83 3.57 -15.00 2.60
N GLU A 84 3.12 -16.20 3.00
CA GLU A 84 1.74 -16.65 2.72
C GLU A 84 0.68 -15.99 3.64
N GLY A 85 1.06 -15.08 4.54
CA GLY A 85 0.12 -14.44 5.48
C GLY A 85 -0.43 -15.41 6.54
N ASN A 86 0.38 -16.40 6.92
CA ASN A 86 -0.07 -17.57 7.67
C ASN A 86 -0.19 -17.38 9.20
N TYR A 87 -0.12 -16.16 9.75
CA TYR A 87 -0.15 -15.93 11.22
C TYR A 87 -1.34 -16.61 11.92
N TYR A 88 -2.52 -16.61 11.28
CA TYR A 88 -3.73 -17.26 11.79
C TYR A 88 -3.96 -18.70 11.30
N ASN A 89 -2.93 -19.37 10.77
CA ASN A 89 -3.01 -20.68 10.09
C ASN A 89 -3.95 -20.69 8.86
N GLN A 90 -4.00 -19.58 8.13
CA GLN A 90 -4.89 -19.37 6.96
C GLN A 90 -4.14 -19.18 5.64
N GLY A 91 -2.83 -19.45 5.59
CA GLY A 91 -1.96 -19.12 4.46
C GLY A 91 -2.43 -19.71 3.13
N ALA A 92 -2.82 -20.99 3.11
CA ALA A 92 -3.36 -21.63 1.91
C ALA A 92 -4.63 -20.95 1.35
N ARG A 93 -5.47 -20.35 2.20
CA ARG A 93 -6.63 -19.55 1.80
C ARG A 93 -6.20 -18.16 1.32
N ARG A 94 -5.41 -17.45 2.11
CA ARG A 94 -4.91 -16.09 1.79
C ARG A 94 -4.10 -16.05 0.49
N LYS A 95 -3.36 -17.13 0.20
CA LYS A 95 -2.67 -17.38 -1.07
C LYS A 95 -3.62 -17.36 -2.27
N GLN A 96 -4.79 -17.99 -2.15
CA GLN A 96 -5.82 -17.93 -3.19
C GLN A 96 -6.46 -16.54 -3.27
N GLU A 97 -6.78 -15.93 -2.14
CA GLU A 97 -7.38 -14.58 -2.09
C GLU A 97 -6.48 -13.52 -2.76
N LEU A 98 -5.15 -13.62 -2.63
CA LEU A 98 -4.19 -12.78 -3.36
C LEU A 98 -4.12 -13.09 -4.87
N LEU A 99 -4.24 -14.36 -5.29
CA LEU A 99 -4.30 -14.71 -6.72
C LEU A 99 -5.57 -14.15 -7.36
N ASP A 100 -6.72 -14.27 -6.67
CA ASP A 100 -8.01 -13.74 -7.12
C ASP A 100 -8.01 -12.19 -7.13
N SER A 101 -7.44 -11.56 -6.10
CA SER A 101 -7.21 -10.11 -6.03
C SER A 101 -6.33 -9.61 -7.19
N CYS A 102 -5.20 -10.27 -7.43
CA CYS A 102 -4.31 -9.97 -8.56
C CYS A 102 -5.04 -10.08 -9.91
N ALA A 103 -5.88 -11.11 -10.10
CA ALA A 103 -6.67 -11.27 -11.32
C ALA A 103 -7.66 -10.11 -11.54
N VAL A 104 -8.34 -9.64 -10.47
CA VAL A 104 -9.21 -8.44 -10.51
C VAL A 104 -8.40 -7.17 -10.83
N LEU A 105 -7.16 -7.07 -10.36
CA LEU A 105 -6.23 -5.99 -10.69
C LEU A 105 -5.58 -6.12 -12.09
N GLY A 106 -5.93 -7.16 -12.86
CA GLY A 106 -5.42 -7.40 -14.22
C GLY A 106 -4.03 -8.03 -14.30
N ILE A 107 -3.52 -8.57 -13.18
CA ILE A 107 -2.27 -9.33 -13.12
C ILE A 107 -2.58 -10.83 -13.23
N PRO A 108 -2.10 -11.55 -14.26
CA PRO A 108 -2.31 -12.99 -14.37
C PRO A 108 -1.48 -13.74 -13.33
N ALA A 109 -2.02 -14.85 -12.80
CA ALA A 109 -1.37 -15.68 -11.77
C ALA A 109 0.09 -16.07 -12.09
N SER A 110 0.44 -16.28 -13.37
CA SER A 110 1.82 -16.52 -13.82
C SER A 110 2.85 -15.41 -13.50
N ARG A 111 2.39 -14.22 -13.07
CA ARG A 111 3.23 -13.09 -12.65
C ARG A 111 3.16 -12.82 -11.14
N VAL A 112 2.44 -13.64 -10.38
CA VAL A 112 2.32 -13.56 -8.92
C VAL A 112 3.20 -14.64 -8.29
N THR A 113 4.21 -14.22 -7.54
CA THR A 113 5.08 -15.11 -6.76
C THR A 113 4.77 -14.91 -5.28
N ILE A 114 4.48 -16.01 -4.59
CA ILE A 114 4.13 -16.01 -3.17
C ILE A 114 5.14 -16.92 -2.46
N THR A 115 5.82 -16.37 -1.46
CA THR A 115 6.99 -16.98 -0.84
C THR A 115 6.60 -17.70 0.45
N ASP A 116 6.81 -19.02 0.52
CA ASP A 116 6.96 -19.72 1.79
C ASP A 116 8.47 -19.84 2.09
N HIS A 117 8.93 -19.13 3.11
CA HIS A 117 10.33 -19.18 3.54
C HIS A 117 10.42 -19.07 5.06
N LYS A 118 11.00 -20.09 5.71
CA LYS A 118 11.03 -20.25 7.17
C LYS A 118 11.60 -19.06 7.95
N ASN A 119 12.48 -18.28 7.32
CA ASN A 119 13.11 -17.10 7.93
C ASN A 119 12.40 -15.77 7.58
N LEU A 120 11.24 -15.82 6.92
CA LEU A 120 10.35 -14.68 6.61
C LEU A 120 8.88 -14.99 7.04
N PRO A 121 8.64 -15.45 8.29
CA PRO A 121 7.30 -15.82 8.72
C PRO A 121 6.38 -14.59 8.82
N ASP A 122 5.07 -14.81 8.64
CA ASP A 122 4.06 -13.86 9.08
C ASP A 122 3.88 -13.98 10.61
N ASP A 123 4.66 -13.21 11.37
CA ASP A 123 4.52 -13.02 12.81
C ASP A 123 4.91 -11.56 13.14
N PRO A 124 4.04 -10.76 13.80
CA PRO A 124 4.35 -9.38 14.22
C PRO A 124 5.60 -9.22 15.11
N LYS A 125 6.11 -10.31 15.70
CA LYS A 125 7.32 -10.34 16.53
C LYS A 125 8.58 -10.79 15.77
N ALA A 126 8.46 -11.24 14.53
CA ALA A 126 9.61 -11.72 13.75
C ALA A 126 10.35 -10.57 13.07
N GLU A 127 11.67 -10.51 13.27
CA GLU A 127 12.53 -9.57 12.53
C GLU A 127 13.01 -10.20 11.21
N TRP A 128 12.47 -9.73 10.09
CA TRP A 128 12.91 -10.17 8.76
C TRP A 128 14.31 -9.64 8.44
N SER A 129 15.24 -10.55 8.16
CA SER A 129 16.62 -10.20 7.81
C SER A 129 16.67 -9.37 6.51
N VAL A 130 17.11 -8.12 6.65
CA VAL A 130 17.22 -7.14 5.55
C VAL A 130 18.05 -7.69 4.39
N SER A 131 19.17 -8.37 4.69
CA SER A 131 20.05 -9.00 3.69
C SER A 131 19.36 -10.16 2.97
N LEU A 132 18.59 -10.98 3.68
CA LEU A 132 17.81 -12.08 3.09
C LEU A 132 16.75 -11.52 2.13
N VAL A 133 15.91 -10.60 2.61
CA VAL A 133 14.88 -9.95 1.78
C VAL A 133 15.49 -9.28 0.56
N SER A 134 16.62 -8.59 0.73
CA SER A 134 17.35 -7.94 -0.37
C SER A 134 17.83 -8.96 -1.41
N SER A 135 18.35 -10.11 -0.98
CA SER A 135 18.76 -11.19 -1.89
C SER A 135 17.59 -11.81 -2.66
N VAL A 136 16.43 -11.98 -2.02
CA VAL A 136 15.21 -12.51 -2.66
C VAL A 136 14.68 -11.53 -3.71
N ILE A 137 14.63 -10.23 -3.39
CA ILE A 137 14.22 -9.18 -4.33
C ILE A 137 15.21 -9.09 -5.50
N ALA A 138 16.52 -9.08 -5.23
CA ALA A 138 17.57 -9.02 -6.24
C ALA A 138 17.62 -10.24 -7.17
N LYS A 139 17.12 -11.40 -6.73
CA LYS A 139 16.91 -12.58 -7.58
C LYS A 139 15.80 -12.33 -8.60
N HIS A 140 14.64 -11.82 -8.15
CA HIS A 140 13.49 -11.55 -9.03
C HIS A 140 13.75 -10.40 -10.01
N ILE A 141 14.43 -9.34 -9.57
CA ILE A 141 14.82 -8.21 -10.44
C ILE A 141 15.65 -8.70 -11.63
N ARG A 142 16.66 -9.53 -11.39
CA ARG A 142 17.50 -10.11 -12.46
C ARG A 142 16.73 -11.11 -13.33
N ALA A 143 15.93 -12.00 -12.72
CA ALA A 143 15.22 -13.06 -13.44
C ALA A 143 14.10 -12.55 -14.36
N LEU A 144 13.52 -11.39 -14.07
CA LEU A 144 12.40 -10.82 -14.83
C LEU A 144 12.80 -9.58 -15.67
N SER A 145 14.05 -9.14 -15.58
CA SER A 145 14.55 -7.88 -16.17
C SER A 145 13.72 -6.65 -15.74
N VAL A 146 13.51 -6.53 -14.42
CA VAL A 146 12.69 -5.46 -13.81
C VAL A 146 13.34 -4.10 -13.99
N ASN A 147 12.55 -3.12 -14.44
CA ASN A 147 12.97 -1.71 -14.54
C ASN A 147 12.14 -0.74 -13.67
N MET A 148 11.24 -1.25 -12.83
CA MET A 148 10.54 -0.47 -11.81
C MET A 148 10.27 -1.32 -10.56
N VAL A 149 10.57 -0.81 -9.36
CA VAL A 149 10.28 -1.51 -8.09
C VAL A 149 9.31 -0.67 -7.26
N LEU A 150 8.24 -1.30 -6.79
CA LEU A 150 7.20 -0.70 -5.95
C LEU A 150 7.17 -1.41 -4.60
N THR A 151 7.16 -0.65 -3.51
CA THR A 151 7.12 -1.17 -2.14
C THR A 151 6.69 -0.07 -1.16
N PHE A 152 6.58 -0.41 0.12
CA PHE A 152 6.27 0.49 1.24
C PHE A 152 7.31 1.59 1.49
N ASP A 153 6.93 2.53 2.35
CA ASP A 153 7.81 3.59 2.84
C ASP A 153 8.68 3.17 4.04
N GLY A 154 9.54 4.08 4.48
CA GLY A 154 10.41 3.88 5.65
C GLY A 154 9.69 3.79 6.99
N ARG A 155 8.37 3.96 7.00
CA ARG A 155 7.48 3.74 8.16
C ARG A 155 6.78 2.38 8.09
N GLY A 156 6.89 1.65 7.00
CA GLY A 156 6.09 0.44 6.77
C GLY A 156 4.59 0.73 6.73
N VAL A 157 4.19 1.89 6.21
CA VAL A 157 2.84 2.51 6.26
C VAL A 157 2.38 2.87 7.66
N SER A 158 2.33 1.90 8.58
CA SER A 158 1.75 2.03 9.92
C SER A 158 2.66 1.50 11.04
N GLY A 159 3.97 1.40 10.79
CA GLY A 159 4.97 0.86 11.72
C GLY A 159 5.22 -0.65 11.57
N HIS A 160 4.64 -1.33 10.58
CA HIS A 160 4.76 -2.79 10.48
C HIS A 160 6.21 -3.24 10.21
N ALA A 161 6.70 -4.19 11.00
CA ALA A 161 8.08 -4.67 10.94
C ALA A 161 8.46 -5.20 9.55
N ASN A 162 7.67 -6.16 9.02
CA ASN A 162 7.87 -6.75 7.69
C ASN A 162 7.95 -5.69 6.58
N HIS A 163 7.03 -4.72 6.56
CA HIS A 163 6.98 -3.65 5.55
C HIS A 163 8.24 -2.77 5.62
N THR A 164 8.65 -2.43 6.84
CA THR A 164 9.86 -1.67 7.14
C THR A 164 11.14 -2.44 6.74
N ALA A 165 11.14 -3.76 6.90
CA ALA A 165 12.25 -4.62 6.48
C ALA A 165 12.38 -4.68 4.94
N ILE A 166 11.27 -4.72 4.21
CA ILE A 166 11.27 -4.65 2.73
C ILE A 166 11.80 -3.29 2.26
N TYR A 167 11.34 -2.18 2.84
CA TYR A 167 11.90 -0.85 2.52
C TYR A 167 13.41 -0.80 2.77
N LYS A 168 13.88 -1.27 3.94
CA LYS A 168 15.32 -1.34 4.26
C LYS A 168 16.08 -2.21 3.25
N ALA A 169 15.52 -3.33 2.82
CA ALA A 169 16.14 -4.26 1.89
C ALA A 169 16.24 -3.72 0.45
N VAL A 170 15.24 -2.98 0.00
CA VAL A 170 15.25 -2.26 -1.29
C VAL A 170 16.24 -1.09 -1.23
N ARG A 171 16.26 -0.30 -0.14
CA ARG A 171 17.26 0.75 0.07
C ARG A 171 18.69 0.20 0.09
N LEU A 172 18.92 -0.95 0.74
CA LEU A 172 20.21 -1.63 0.74
C LEU A 172 20.60 -2.08 -0.69
N LEU A 173 19.67 -2.66 -1.44
CA LEU A 173 19.95 -3.13 -2.81
C LEU A 173 20.40 -1.98 -3.73
N PHE A 174 19.67 -0.87 -3.74
CA PHE A 174 20.04 0.29 -4.57
C PHE A 174 21.32 0.99 -4.08
N ALA A 175 21.65 0.93 -2.78
CA ALA A 175 22.94 1.43 -2.29
C ALA A 175 24.14 0.53 -2.69
N LEU A 176 23.93 -0.79 -2.85
CA LEU A 176 24.98 -1.74 -3.22
C LEU A 176 25.21 -1.88 -4.73
N LEU A 177 24.28 -1.44 -5.57
CA LEU A 177 24.40 -1.51 -7.04
C LEU A 177 25.14 -0.31 -7.66
N GLY A 178 25.41 0.75 -6.88
CA GLY A 178 26.08 1.96 -7.33
C GLY A 178 25.23 2.84 -8.25
N ASP A 179 25.78 3.97 -8.69
CA ASP A 179 25.09 5.01 -9.49
C ASP A 179 24.74 4.58 -10.94
N CYS A 180 24.85 3.29 -11.25
CA CYS A 180 24.49 2.69 -12.54
C CYS A 180 22.98 2.44 -12.71
N TRP A 181 22.18 2.64 -11.65
CA TRP A 181 20.73 2.81 -11.77
C TRP A 181 20.40 4.28 -11.54
N PRO A 182 19.64 4.96 -12.42
CA PRO A 182 19.32 6.38 -12.22
C PRO A 182 18.54 6.54 -10.90
N PRO A 183 18.88 7.53 -10.06
CA PRO A 183 18.17 7.80 -8.80
C PRO A 183 16.83 8.52 -9.03
N GLU A 184 16.08 8.08 -10.04
CA GLU A 184 14.65 8.35 -10.24
C GLU A 184 13.87 7.73 -9.07
N GLU A 185 13.87 8.46 -7.96
CA GLU A 185 12.96 8.41 -6.80
C GLU A 185 12.21 7.08 -6.66
N ILE A 186 12.57 6.22 -5.70
CA ILE A 186 11.66 5.15 -5.24
C ILE A 186 10.31 5.83 -4.97
N HIS A 187 9.29 5.51 -5.77
CA HIS A 187 8.01 6.20 -5.71
C HIS A 187 7.22 5.68 -4.52
N LEU A 188 7.59 6.26 -3.37
CA LEU A 188 6.96 6.15 -2.07
C LEU A 188 5.52 6.65 -2.19
N LEU A 189 4.63 5.75 -2.62
CA LEU A 189 3.20 5.99 -2.61
C LEU A 189 2.81 6.18 -1.15
N LEU A 190 2.60 7.44 -0.75
CA LEU A 190 2.00 7.76 0.54
C LEU A 190 0.58 7.18 0.54
N GLY A 191 0.45 5.97 1.09
CA GLY A 191 -0.80 5.28 1.29
C GLY A 191 -1.70 6.10 2.20
N ALA A 192 -2.50 6.99 1.62
CA ALA A 192 -3.45 7.83 2.34
C ALA A 192 -4.50 6.91 2.99
N SER A 193 -4.29 6.66 4.28
CA SER A 193 -4.63 5.41 4.97
C SER A 193 -6.03 4.86 4.62
N PRO A 194 -6.11 3.89 3.67
CA PRO A 194 -7.38 3.24 3.37
C PRO A 194 -7.82 2.34 4.52
N GLN A 195 -6.94 2.07 5.49
CA GLN A 195 -7.29 1.58 6.82
C GLN A 195 -8.43 2.40 7.44
N LEU A 196 -8.40 3.74 7.40
CA LEU A 196 -9.50 4.58 7.87
C LEU A 196 -10.73 4.47 6.96
N ALA A 197 -10.57 4.55 5.64
CA ALA A 197 -11.72 4.49 4.72
C ALA A 197 -12.45 3.14 4.74
N ALA A 198 -11.71 2.03 4.80
CA ALA A 198 -12.24 0.66 4.85
C ALA A 198 -12.74 0.29 6.25
N ALA A 199 -12.09 0.72 7.33
CA ALA A 199 -12.65 0.60 8.68
C ALA A 199 -13.94 1.42 8.79
N LEU A 200 -13.98 2.66 8.29
CA LEU A 200 -15.21 3.46 8.28
C LEU A 200 -16.29 2.85 7.38
N LEU A 201 -15.97 2.26 6.23
CA LEU A 201 -16.96 1.60 5.36
C LEU A 201 -17.49 0.28 5.95
N SER A 202 -16.66 -0.49 6.66
CA SER A 202 -17.09 -1.72 7.34
C SER A 202 -17.83 -1.43 8.64
N LEU A 203 -17.39 -0.45 9.43
CA LEU A 203 -18.15 0.11 10.57
C LEU A 203 -19.48 0.72 10.11
N LEU A 204 -19.52 1.44 8.98
CA LEU A 204 -20.75 1.95 8.39
C LEU A 204 -21.67 0.80 7.93
N HIS A 205 -21.12 -0.28 7.35
CA HIS A 205 -21.90 -1.48 7.01
C HIS A 205 -22.50 -2.16 8.25
N CYS A 206 -21.70 -2.31 9.32
CA CYS A 206 -22.17 -2.86 10.59
C CYS A 206 -23.18 -1.94 11.28
N TRP A 207 -23.01 -0.61 11.18
CA TRP A 207 -23.93 0.38 11.71
C TRP A 207 -25.25 0.43 10.92
N LEU A 208 -25.21 0.32 9.59
CA LEU A 208 -26.41 0.24 8.75
C LEU A 208 -27.21 -1.05 9.01
N ARG A 209 -26.54 -2.20 9.17
CA ARG A 209 -27.18 -3.45 9.62
C ARG A 209 -27.71 -3.32 11.06
N GLY A 210 -26.96 -2.65 11.93
CA GLY A 210 -27.37 -2.32 13.30
C GLY A 210 -28.62 -1.45 13.35
N LEU A 211 -28.75 -0.45 12.46
CA LEU A 211 -29.94 0.41 12.38
C LEU A 211 -31.20 -0.35 11.97
N GLN A 212 -31.10 -1.35 11.08
CA GLN A 212 -32.23 -2.23 10.76
C GLN A 212 -32.66 -3.09 11.96
N ALA A 213 -31.74 -3.48 12.84
CA ALA A 213 -32.06 -4.16 14.10
C ALA A 213 -32.48 -3.20 15.24
N SER A 214 -32.07 -1.93 15.17
CA SER A 214 -32.23 -0.92 16.22
C SER A 214 -33.54 -0.12 16.14
N GLN A 215 -34.50 -0.52 15.29
CA GLN A 215 -35.85 0.08 15.30
C GLN A 215 -36.69 -0.32 16.53
N SER A 216 -36.12 -1.04 17.50
CA SER A 216 -36.74 -1.28 18.82
C SER A 216 -35.92 -0.66 19.97
N ARG A 217 -36.64 0.09 20.83
CA ARG A 217 -36.25 0.60 22.18
C ARG A 217 -35.46 1.94 22.20
N HIS A 218 -35.48 2.62 23.34
CA HIS A 218 -35.37 4.10 23.48
C HIS A 218 -34.23 4.60 24.42
N ALA A 219 -33.87 5.88 24.24
CA ALA A 219 -33.46 6.91 25.24
C ALA A 219 -32.00 7.04 25.78
N LEU A 220 -31.41 8.24 25.57
CA LEU A 220 -30.73 9.22 26.48
C LEU A 220 -29.76 8.74 27.61
N SER A 221 -28.68 9.43 28.05
CA SER A 221 -27.84 10.61 27.64
C SER A 221 -26.62 10.74 28.65
N SER A 222 -25.71 11.73 28.82
CA SER A 222 -25.29 13.04 28.22
C SER A 222 -24.00 13.60 28.91
N LEU A 223 -23.21 14.48 28.23
CA LEU A 223 -22.12 15.39 28.76
C LEU A 223 -20.80 14.73 29.29
N SER A 224 -19.61 15.38 29.40
CA SER A 224 -19.09 16.76 29.12
C SER A 224 -17.53 16.81 28.95
N THR A 225 -16.92 17.99 28.67
CA THR A 225 -15.48 18.27 28.35
C THR A 225 -14.83 19.35 29.27
N PRO A 226 -13.47 19.52 29.41
CA PRO A 226 -12.64 20.48 28.60
C PRO A 226 -11.10 20.15 28.42
N VAL A 227 -10.35 20.60 27.37
CA VAL A 227 -9.42 21.79 27.17
C VAL A 227 -8.17 21.84 28.12
N VAL A 228 -6.87 22.08 27.77
CA VAL A 228 -6.14 23.28 27.19
C VAL A 228 -4.88 22.96 26.30
N SER A 229 -3.76 23.75 26.28
CA SER A 229 -2.77 23.83 25.15
C SER A 229 -1.32 24.40 25.40
N LEU A 230 -0.32 23.92 24.61
CA LEU A 230 0.89 24.59 23.96
C LEU A 230 1.96 25.37 24.82
N PRO A 231 3.15 25.84 24.30
CA PRO A 231 3.82 25.77 22.96
C PRO A 231 5.37 25.44 22.92
N VAL A 232 5.98 25.46 21.69
CA VAL A 232 7.44 25.53 21.27
C VAL A 232 8.46 24.46 21.73
N HIS A 233 9.55 24.09 21.02
CA HIS A 233 10.25 24.65 19.82
C HIS A 233 10.70 23.58 18.78
N GLN A 234 10.82 23.99 17.51
CA GLN A 234 11.59 23.42 16.36
C GLN A 234 11.89 21.90 16.24
N LEU A 235 11.28 21.25 15.24
CA LEU A 235 11.92 20.27 14.33
C LEU A 235 11.01 19.99 13.11
N ILE A 236 11.52 20.03 11.88
CA ILE A 236 10.74 19.70 10.67
C ILE A 236 11.04 18.25 10.24
N ALA A 237 10.12 17.35 10.59
CA ALA A 237 10.04 16.02 9.99
C ALA A 237 8.55 15.64 9.89
N LEU A 238 8.03 15.42 8.68
CA LEU A 238 6.62 15.07 8.49
C LEU A 238 6.34 13.65 9.02
N HIS A 239 5.89 13.62 10.26
CA HIS A 239 5.17 12.51 10.88
C HIS A 239 3.66 12.69 10.66
N VAL A 240 2.98 11.58 10.42
CA VAL A 240 1.54 11.44 10.53
C VAL A 240 1.30 10.24 11.45
N HIS A 241 0.44 10.44 12.44
CA HIS A 241 -0.15 9.40 13.27
C HIS A 241 -1.55 9.07 12.72
#